data_AF-A0A9D6UMU7-F1
#
_entry.id   AF-A0A9D6UMU7-F1
#
_cell.length_a   1.000
_cell.length_b   1.000
_cell.length_c   1.000
_cell.angle_alpha   90.00
_cell.angle_beta   90.00
_cell.angle_gamma   90.00
#
_symmetry.space_group_name_H-M   'P 1'
#
loop_
_entity.id
_entity.type
_entity.pdbx_description
1 polymer ?
#
loop_
_entity_poly.entity_id
_entity_poly.type
_entity_poly.pdbx_seq_one_letter_code
_entity_poly.pdbx_strand_id
1 'polypeptide(L)'
;MAVVLFLSVFLIAACGLIYELIAGTLASYLLGDSVLQFSTIIGSYLFAMGIGSWLSRFIDRALVSRFITIELMVGLLGGFSSTILFLAFAYTTGFRILLYGIVISIGVLVGLEIPLLMRILKERFGFKGLVANVLTFDYLGALGASLLFPLLLVPKLGLVRSAILFGLINAGVALWSTFLFRRHLPSPLIQRAACAAVVLVLAGGMAVADHITDTADSALYADEVILAKTTPYQRIVLTKWKQDYRLYLNSHLQFSSRDEYRYHESLVHPGLASVTGARRALVLGGGDGLAVREMLKYPGLESITLVDLDPEMTRQFST
;
A
#
# COMPACT_ATOMS: atom_id res chain seq x y z
N MET A 1 -23.14 19.19 -14.72
CA MET A 1 -23.71 18.03 -13.99
C MET A 1 -23.06 16.70 -14.42
N ALA A 2 -22.92 16.43 -15.73
CA ALA A 2 -22.23 15.23 -16.24
C ALA A 2 -20.76 15.11 -15.79
N VAL A 3 -19.97 16.19 -15.90
CA VAL A 3 -18.56 16.23 -15.49
C VAL A 3 -18.37 15.83 -14.02
N VAL A 4 -19.26 16.29 -13.14
CA VAL A 4 -19.20 16.01 -11.71
C VAL A 4 -19.42 14.53 -11.41
N LEU A 5 -20.34 13.88 -12.14
CA LEU A 5 -20.60 12.44 -12.01
C LEU A 5 -19.41 11.61 -12.47
N PHE A 6 -18.83 11.98 -13.62
CA PHE A 6 -17.66 11.30 -14.15
C PHE A 6 -16.42 11.49 -13.28
N LEU A 7 -16.28 12.66 -12.64
CA LEU A 7 -15.26 12.87 -11.62
C LEU A 7 -15.47 11.94 -10.41
N SER A 8 -16.71 11.71 -9.98
CA SER A 8 -16.98 10.71 -8.93
C SER A 8 -16.56 9.31 -9.38
N VAL A 9 -16.89 8.88 -10.62
CA VAL A 9 -16.44 7.58 -11.15
C VAL A 9 -14.93 7.45 -11.12
N PHE A 10 -14.22 8.49 -11.61
CA PHE A 10 -12.77 8.53 -11.61
C PHE A 10 -12.18 8.37 -10.20
N LEU A 11 -12.72 9.10 -9.21
CA LEU A 11 -12.24 9.04 -7.83
C LEU A 11 -12.51 7.68 -7.19
N ILE A 12 -13.70 7.11 -7.41
CA ILE A 12 -14.10 5.81 -6.87
C ILE A 12 -13.21 4.70 -7.43
N ALA A 13 -13.01 4.68 -8.75
CA ALA A 13 -12.13 3.73 -9.42
C ALA A 13 -10.69 3.81 -8.91
N ALA A 14 -10.20 5.05 -8.71
CA ALA A 14 -8.89 5.26 -8.11
C ALA A 14 -8.82 4.66 -6.69
N CYS A 15 -9.84 4.86 -5.85
CA CYS A 15 -9.88 4.30 -4.50
C CYS A 15 -9.90 2.78 -4.49
N GLY A 16 -10.72 2.14 -5.33
CA GLY A 16 -10.76 0.69 -5.46
C GLY A 16 -9.38 0.10 -5.76
N LEU A 17 -8.68 0.65 -6.76
CA LEU A 17 -7.33 0.19 -7.11
C LEU A 17 -6.30 0.47 -6.01
N ILE A 18 -6.37 1.63 -5.34
CA ILE A 18 -5.43 1.95 -4.25
C ILE A 18 -5.53 0.94 -3.11
N TYR A 19 -6.73 0.53 -2.70
CA TYR A 19 -6.86 -0.46 -1.62
C TYR A 19 -6.30 -1.83 -2.00
N GLU A 20 -6.49 -2.25 -3.26
CA GLU A 20 -5.89 -3.47 -3.80
C GLU A 20 -4.35 -3.40 -3.78
N LEU A 21 -3.78 -2.30 -4.28
CA LEU A 21 -2.34 -2.09 -4.30
C LEU A 21 -1.75 -2.02 -2.88
N ILE A 22 -2.44 -1.35 -1.95
CA ILE A 22 -2.05 -1.30 -0.53
C ILE A 22 -2.01 -2.69 0.07
N ALA A 23 -3.05 -3.51 -0.12
CA ALA A 23 -3.08 -4.88 0.37
C ALA A 23 -1.94 -5.72 -0.25
N GLY A 24 -1.71 -5.57 -1.55
CA GLY A 24 -0.61 -6.21 -2.29
C GLY A 24 0.76 -5.87 -1.73
N THR A 25 1.05 -4.58 -1.56
CA THR A 25 2.30 -4.09 -1.00
C THR A 25 2.49 -4.53 0.44
N LEU A 26 1.46 -4.44 1.29
CA LEU A 26 1.53 -4.90 2.68
C LEU A 26 1.81 -6.40 2.78
N ALA A 27 1.10 -7.21 2.00
CA ALA A 27 1.33 -8.65 1.99
C ALA A 27 2.75 -8.96 1.50
N SER A 28 3.24 -8.29 0.46
CA SER A 28 4.61 -8.46 -0.03
C SER A 28 5.67 -8.05 1.00
N TYR A 29 5.43 -6.99 1.78
CA TYR A 29 6.36 -6.53 2.82
C TYR A 29 6.38 -7.46 4.04
N LEU A 30 5.22 -8.01 4.41
CA LEU A 30 5.07 -8.79 5.65
C LEU A 30 5.26 -10.30 5.45
N LEU A 31 4.81 -10.84 4.31
CA LEU A 31 4.90 -12.28 4.00
C LEU A 31 6.05 -12.62 3.03
N GLY A 32 6.65 -11.61 2.37
CA GLY A 32 7.58 -11.82 1.27
C GLY A 32 6.89 -12.32 -0.01
N ASP A 33 7.70 -12.75 -0.99
CA ASP A 33 7.27 -13.29 -2.29
C ASP A 33 6.25 -12.41 -3.03
N SER A 34 6.74 -11.29 -3.58
CA SER A 34 5.91 -10.28 -4.24
C SER A 34 5.04 -10.86 -5.35
N VAL A 35 5.56 -11.78 -6.16
CA VAL A 35 4.81 -12.37 -7.28
C VAL A 35 3.60 -13.12 -6.76
N LEU A 36 3.77 -13.98 -5.74
CA LEU A 36 2.65 -14.71 -5.16
C LEU A 36 1.62 -13.78 -4.51
N GLN A 37 2.04 -12.79 -3.73
CA GLN A 37 1.11 -11.91 -3.02
C GLN A 37 0.28 -11.06 -3.98
N PHE A 38 0.92 -10.39 -4.94
CA PHE A 38 0.18 -9.59 -5.93
C PHE A 38 -0.74 -10.48 -6.76
N SER A 39 -0.29 -11.66 -7.21
CA SER A 39 -1.11 -12.55 -8.04
C SER A 39 -2.37 -13.04 -7.31
N THR A 40 -2.23 -13.43 -6.04
CA THR A 40 -3.34 -13.96 -5.23
C THR A 40 -4.30 -12.86 -4.77
N ILE A 41 -3.79 -11.68 -4.44
CA ILE A 41 -4.61 -10.52 -4.06
C ILE A 41 -5.39 -10.03 -5.27
N ILE A 42 -4.74 -9.80 -6.41
CA ILE A 42 -5.42 -9.37 -7.65
C ILE A 42 -6.48 -10.40 -8.06
N GLY A 43 -6.14 -11.69 -8.06
CA GLY A 43 -7.07 -12.76 -8.42
C GLY A 43 -8.29 -12.84 -7.50
N SER A 44 -8.08 -12.77 -6.18
CA SER A 44 -9.18 -12.80 -5.20
C SER A 44 -10.03 -11.52 -5.23
N TYR A 45 -9.39 -10.37 -5.43
CA TYR A 45 -10.05 -9.07 -5.55
C TYR A 45 -10.94 -8.99 -6.80
N LEU A 46 -10.43 -9.40 -7.97
CA LEU A 46 -11.22 -9.47 -9.22
C LEU A 46 -12.40 -10.43 -9.10
N PHE A 47 -12.20 -11.60 -8.47
CA PHE A 47 -13.28 -12.54 -8.21
C PHE A 47 -14.35 -11.94 -7.28
N ALA A 48 -13.93 -11.28 -6.21
CA ALA A 48 -14.82 -10.61 -5.27
C ALA A 48 -15.59 -9.45 -5.94
N MET A 49 -14.96 -8.67 -6.81
CA MET A 49 -15.65 -7.68 -7.63
C MET A 49 -16.72 -8.30 -8.53
N GLY A 50 -16.46 -9.48 -9.10
CA GLY A 50 -17.45 -10.26 -9.85
C GLY A 50 -18.67 -10.63 -8.99
N ILE A 51 -18.44 -11.07 -7.75
CA ILE A 51 -19.50 -11.36 -6.77
C ILE A 51 -20.30 -10.09 -6.45
N GLY A 52 -19.62 -8.97 -6.18
CA GLY A 52 -20.25 -7.67 -5.94
C GLY A 52 -21.14 -7.24 -7.10
N SER A 53 -20.65 -7.33 -8.33
CA SER A 53 -21.41 -7.00 -9.53
C SER A 53 -22.65 -7.89 -9.69
N TRP A 54 -22.54 -9.18 -9.38
CA TRP A 54 -23.70 -10.09 -9.34
C TRP A 54 -24.70 -9.72 -8.24
N LEU A 55 -24.23 -9.45 -7.02
CA LEU A 55 -25.06 -9.04 -5.88
C LEU A 55 -25.81 -7.73 -6.13
N SER A 56 -25.25 -6.85 -6.97
CA SER A 56 -25.88 -5.59 -7.33
C SER A 56 -27.31 -5.80 -7.87
N ARG A 57 -27.59 -6.93 -8.53
CA ARG A 57 -28.89 -7.26 -9.12
C ARG A 57 -30.02 -7.39 -8.11
N PHE A 58 -29.72 -7.61 -6.84
CA PHE A 58 -30.71 -7.70 -5.75
C PHE A 58 -30.99 -6.34 -5.09
N ILE A 59 -30.25 -5.29 -5.47
CA ILE A 59 -30.42 -3.94 -4.94
C ILE A 59 -31.26 -3.13 -5.93
N ASP A 60 -32.58 -3.07 -5.70
CA ASP A 60 -33.51 -2.36 -6.59
C ASP A 60 -34.10 -1.08 -5.99
N ARG A 61 -34.02 -0.91 -4.66
CA ARG A 61 -34.66 0.19 -3.93
C ARG A 61 -33.63 1.17 -3.38
N ALA A 62 -33.97 2.46 -3.45
CA ALA A 62 -33.17 3.56 -2.93
C ALA A 62 -31.70 3.51 -3.40
N LEU A 63 -31.49 3.31 -4.72
CA LEU A 63 -30.17 3.10 -5.33
C LEU A 63 -29.13 4.14 -4.88
N VAL A 64 -29.51 5.43 -4.88
CA VAL A 64 -28.64 6.52 -4.44
C VAL A 64 -28.25 6.38 -2.97
N SER A 65 -29.20 6.04 -2.09
CA SER A 65 -28.93 5.82 -0.67
C SER A 65 -27.98 4.64 -0.46
N ARG A 66 -28.19 3.54 -1.19
CA ARG A 66 -27.38 2.33 -1.09
C ARG A 66 -25.97 2.58 -1.61
N PHE A 67 -25.85 3.30 -2.72
CA PHE A 67 -24.58 3.76 -3.26
C PHE A 67 -23.79 4.58 -2.21
N ILE A 68 -24.41 5.58 -1.58
CA ILE A 68 -23.76 6.39 -0.53
C ILE A 68 -23.33 5.51 0.65
N THR A 69 -24.15 4.56 1.09
CA THR A 69 -23.77 3.62 2.15
C THR A 69 -22.58 2.75 1.75
N ILE A 70 -22.54 2.24 0.52
CA ILE A 70 -21.44 1.43 0.00
C ILE A 70 -20.15 2.25 -0.03
N GLU A 71 -20.19 3.48 -0.55
CA GLU A 71 -19.03 4.40 -0.56
C GLU A 71 -18.46 4.63 0.84
N LEU A 72 -19.33 4.83 1.84
CA LEU A 72 -18.91 4.98 3.24
C LEU A 72 -18.32 3.68 3.80
N MET A 73 -18.89 2.51 3.45
CA MET A 73 -18.36 1.21 3.88
C MET A 73 -16.98 0.93 3.25
N VAL A 74 -16.81 1.19 1.95
CA VAL A 74 -15.52 1.08 1.26
C VAL A 74 -14.53 2.06 1.86
N GLY A 75 -14.93 3.30 2.11
CA GLY A 75 -14.07 4.31 2.71
C GLY A 75 -13.60 3.94 4.12
N LEU A 76 -14.46 3.35 4.96
CA LEU A 76 -14.08 2.87 6.29
C LEU A 76 -13.21 1.61 6.22
N LEU A 77 -13.69 0.59 5.51
CA LEU A 77 -13.01 -0.70 5.45
C LEU A 77 -11.66 -0.59 4.74
N GLY A 78 -11.63 0.09 3.60
CA GLY A 78 -10.42 0.42 2.86
C GLY A 78 -9.53 1.38 3.65
N GLY A 79 -10.08 2.43 4.24
CA GLY A 79 -9.34 3.42 5.01
C GLY A 79 -8.56 2.84 6.20
N PHE A 80 -9.18 1.93 6.95
CA PHE A 80 -8.53 1.25 8.09
C PHE A 80 -7.87 -0.09 7.74
N SER A 81 -7.93 -0.53 6.48
CA SER A 81 -7.39 -1.83 6.05
C SER A 81 -5.91 -1.99 6.44
N SER A 82 -5.06 -1.02 6.08
CA SER A 82 -3.63 -1.04 6.42
C SER A 82 -3.38 -1.16 7.91
N THR A 83 -4.08 -0.34 8.72
CA THR A 83 -3.96 -0.35 10.18
C THR A 83 -4.32 -1.71 10.74
N ILE A 84 -5.46 -2.27 10.32
CA ILE A 84 -5.95 -3.56 10.79
C ILE A 84 -4.96 -4.67 10.42
N LEU A 85 -4.44 -4.66 9.19
CA LEU A 85 -3.50 -5.67 8.71
C LEU A 85 -2.15 -5.59 9.42
N PHE A 86 -1.62 -4.40 9.66
CA PHE A 86 -0.39 -4.22 10.43
C PHE A 86 -0.54 -4.74 11.86
N LEU A 87 -1.61 -4.33 12.56
CA LEU A 87 -1.87 -4.78 13.93
C LEU A 87 -2.12 -6.29 13.98
N ALA A 88 -2.82 -6.84 12.99
CA ALA A 88 -3.06 -8.28 12.92
C ALA A 88 -1.77 -9.06 12.70
N PHE A 89 -0.83 -8.56 11.90
CA PHE A 89 0.46 -9.20 11.74
C PHE A 89 1.27 -9.15 13.05
N ALA A 90 1.24 -8.02 13.76
CA ALA A 90 1.97 -7.84 15.01
C ALA A 90 1.42 -8.70 16.17
N TYR A 91 0.10 -8.86 16.27
CA TYR A 91 -0.55 -9.45 17.46
C TYR A 91 -1.28 -10.77 17.22
N THR A 92 -1.42 -11.24 15.97
CA THR A 92 -2.21 -12.43 15.66
C THR A 92 -1.49 -13.37 14.71
N THR A 93 -1.77 -14.67 14.82
CA THR A 93 -1.28 -15.69 13.87
C THR A 93 -2.17 -15.80 12.63
N GLY A 94 -3.32 -15.11 12.61
CA GLY A 94 -4.36 -15.20 11.58
C GLY A 94 -4.25 -14.21 10.43
N PHE A 95 -3.09 -13.57 10.22
CA PHE A 95 -2.91 -12.48 9.24
C PHE A 95 -3.48 -12.80 7.85
N ARG A 96 -3.20 -13.99 7.30
CA ARG A 96 -3.66 -14.37 5.94
C ARG A 96 -5.18 -14.42 5.84
N ILE A 97 -5.85 -14.95 6.87
CA ILE A 97 -7.31 -15.04 6.90
C ILE A 97 -7.91 -13.63 6.89
N LEU A 98 -7.34 -12.74 7.69
CA LEU A 98 -7.79 -11.36 7.76
C LEU A 98 -7.51 -10.58 6.47
N LEU A 99 -6.33 -10.76 5.87
CA LEU A 99 -5.94 -10.19 4.58
C LEU A 99 -6.96 -10.54 3.50
N TYR A 100 -7.20 -11.83 3.25
CA TYR A 100 -8.17 -12.24 2.23
C TYR A 100 -9.60 -11.86 2.61
N GLY A 101 -9.95 -11.86 3.90
CA GLY A 101 -11.25 -11.37 4.37
C GLY A 101 -11.48 -9.91 4.03
N ILE A 102 -10.49 -9.04 4.25
CA ILE A 102 -10.55 -7.61 3.91
C ILE A 102 -10.55 -7.41 2.40
N VAL A 103 -9.65 -8.07 1.65
CA VAL A 103 -9.58 -7.98 0.19
C VAL A 103 -10.90 -8.40 -0.46
N ILE A 104 -11.49 -9.52 -0.04
CA ILE A 104 -12.79 -9.98 -0.54
C ILE A 104 -13.89 -8.99 -0.17
N SER A 105 -13.91 -8.48 1.06
CA SER A 105 -14.94 -7.55 1.50
C SER A 105 -14.88 -6.22 0.74
N ILE A 106 -13.69 -5.65 0.54
CA ILE A 106 -13.51 -4.44 -0.27
C ILE A 106 -13.87 -4.73 -1.73
N GLY A 107 -13.40 -5.84 -2.30
CA GLY A 107 -13.68 -6.22 -3.69
C GLY A 107 -15.18 -6.40 -3.96
N VAL A 108 -15.93 -7.05 -3.05
CA VAL A 108 -17.39 -7.16 -3.16
C VAL A 108 -18.05 -5.78 -3.14
N LEU A 109 -17.63 -4.90 -2.24
CA LEU A 109 -18.21 -3.56 -2.14
C LEU A 109 -17.92 -2.71 -3.38
N VAL A 110 -16.67 -2.70 -3.86
CA VAL A 110 -16.27 -2.00 -5.10
C VAL A 110 -16.99 -2.58 -6.32
N GLY A 111 -17.15 -3.91 -6.38
CA GLY A 111 -17.90 -4.57 -7.45
C GLY A 111 -19.37 -4.14 -7.56
N LEU A 112 -19.97 -3.63 -6.47
CA LEU A 112 -21.34 -3.11 -6.48
C LEU A 112 -21.44 -1.73 -7.13
N GLU A 113 -20.37 -0.94 -7.15
CA GLU A 113 -20.38 0.49 -7.47
C GLU A 113 -20.73 0.75 -8.93
N ILE A 114 -20.00 0.14 -9.88
CA ILE A 114 -20.18 0.40 -11.32
C ILE A 114 -21.63 0.04 -11.77
N PRO A 115 -22.19 -1.15 -11.44
CA PRO A 115 -23.56 -1.48 -11.82
C PRO A 115 -24.63 -0.60 -11.15
N LEU A 116 -24.42 -0.18 -9.89
CA LEU A 116 -25.34 0.73 -9.21
C LEU A 116 -25.31 2.11 -9.86
N LEU A 117 -24.12 2.64 -10.12
CA LEU A 117 -23.93 3.94 -10.75
C LEU A 117 -24.53 3.95 -12.16
N MET A 118 -24.29 2.92 -12.97
CA MET A 118 -24.90 2.79 -14.30
C MET A 118 -26.43 2.82 -14.23
N ARG A 119 -27.04 2.16 -13.23
CA ARG A 119 -28.51 2.20 -13.05
C ARG A 119 -29.01 3.57 -12.60
N ILE A 120 -28.29 4.25 -11.70
CA ILE A 120 -28.60 5.62 -11.27
C ILE A 120 -28.54 6.61 -12.45
N LEU A 121 -27.62 6.39 -13.40
CA LEU A 121 -27.38 7.29 -14.53
C LEU A 121 -28.15 6.94 -15.80
N LYS A 122 -28.79 5.77 -15.85
CA LYS A 122 -29.55 5.27 -17.01
C LYS A 122 -30.65 6.23 -17.47
N GLU A 123 -31.26 6.97 -16.55
CA GLU A 123 -32.32 7.94 -16.86
C GLU A 123 -31.79 9.24 -17.51
N ARG A 124 -30.47 9.49 -17.46
CA ARG A 124 -29.86 10.76 -17.89
C ARG A 124 -29.06 10.67 -19.19
N PHE A 125 -28.65 9.47 -19.60
CA PHE A 125 -27.77 9.25 -20.76
C PHE A 125 -28.21 8.05 -21.58
N GLY A 126 -27.97 8.11 -22.90
CA GLY A 126 -28.16 6.95 -23.78
C GLY A 126 -27.23 5.79 -23.37
N PHE A 127 -27.77 4.57 -23.32
CA PHE A 127 -27.10 3.39 -22.75
C PHE A 127 -25.68 3.16 -23.28
N LYS A 128 -25.47 3.22 -24.61
CA LYS A 128 -24.17 3.01 -25.24
C LYS A 128 -23.12 4.05 -24.80
N GLY A 129 -23.51 5.32 -24.74
CA GLY A 129 -22.63 6.41 -24.33
C GLY A 129 -22.33 6.38 -22.83
N LEU A 130 -23.30 5.96 -22.01
CA LEU A 130 -23.11 5.82 -20.57
C LEU A 130 -22.06 4.76 -20.25
N VAL A 131 -22.19 3.56 -20.82
CA VAL A 131 -21.25 2.46 -20.58
C VAL A 131 -19.82 2.85 -21.00
N ALA A 132 -19.67 3.44 -22.20
CA ALA A 132 -18.37 3.87 -22.69
C ALA A 132 -17.74 4.93 -21.77
N ASN A 133 -18.50 5.96 -21.36
CA ASN A 133 -17.98 7.00 -20.49
C ASN A 133 -17.61 6.46 -19.11
N VAL A 134 -18.49 5.67 -18.47
CA VAL A 134 -18.21 5.11 -17.12
C VAL A 134 -16.94 4.27 -17.14
N LEU A 135 -16.79 3.36 -18.10
CA LEU A 135 -15.57 2.55 -18.23
C LEU A 135 -14.33 3.40 -18.55
N THR A 136 -14.48 4.45 -19.36
CA THR A 136 -13.35 5.35 -19.67
C THR A 136 -12.84 6.03 -18.39
N PHE A 137 -13.74 6.59 -17.58
CA PHE A 137 -13.35 7.27 -16.34
C PHE A 137 -12.86 6.27 -15.27
N ASP A 138 -13.37 5.05 -15.28
CA ASP A 138 -12.88 3.95 -14.44
C ASP A 138 -11.41 3.61 -14.78
N TYR A 139 -11.11 3.37 -16.05
CA TYR A 139 -9.73 3.09 -16.49
C TYR A 139 -8.77 4.27 -16.31
N LEU A 140 -9.25 5.51 -16.50
CA LEU A 140 -8.45 6.70 -16.20
C LEU A 140 -8.17 6.83 -14.70
N GLY A 141 -9.15 6.53 -13.85
CA GLY A 141 -8.99 6.51 -12.40
C GLY A 141 -7.97 5.46 -11.96
N ALA A 142 -8.08 4.24 -12.51
CA ALA A 142 -7.14 3.16 -12.28
C ALA A 142 -5.72 3.51 -12.72
N LEU A 143 -5.53 4.11 -13.91
CA LEU A 143 -4.21 4.59 -14.35
C LEU A 143 -3.66 5.68 -13.41
N GLY A 144 -4.51 6.62 -13.01
CA GLY A 144 -4.14 7.65 -12.05
C GLY A 144 -3.65 7.05 -10.73
N ALA A 145 -4.41 6.10 -10.17
CA ALA A 145 -4.05 5.40 -8.94
C ALA A 145 -2.76 4.57 -9.07
N SER A 146 -2.58 3.82 -10.16
CA SER A 146 -1.40 2.96 -10.36
C SER A 146 -0.10 3.75 -10.50
N LEU A 147 -0.16 4.98 -11.01
CA LEU A 147 0.98 5.90 -11.08
C LEU A 147 1.18 6.66 -9.78
N LEU A 148 0.10 7.19 -9.20
CA LEU A 148 0.15 7.99 -7.97
C LEU A 148 0.65 7.16 -6.78
N PHE A 149 0.27 5.88 -6.73
CA PHE A 149 0.61 4.98 -5.64
C PHE A 149 2.12 4.84 -5.41
N PRO A 150 2.93 4.34 -6.36
CA PRO A 150 4.37 4.19 -6.16
C PRO A 150 5.13 5.52 -6.21
N LEU A 151 4.66 6.53 -6.97
CA LEU A 151 5.42 7.76 -7.18
C LEU A 151 5.19 8.83 -6.10
N LEU A 152 4.02 8.83 -5.45
CA LEU A 152 3.65 9.89 -4.50
C LEU A 152 3.14 9.35 -3.18
N LEU A 153 2.19 8.42 -3.20
CA LEU A 153 1.47 7.99 -2.00
C LEU A 153 2.39 7.22 -1.05
N VAL A 154 2.99 6.12 -1.52
CA VAL A 154 3.88 5.31 -0.69
C VAL A 154 5.10 6.11 -0.22
N PRO A 155 5.84 6.86 -1.07
CA PRO A 155 7.05 7.55 -0.63
C PRO A 155 6.80 8.74 0.31
N LYS A 156 5.69 9.49 0.15
CA LYS A 156 5.45 10.70 0.94
C LYS A 156 4.49 10.51 2.11
N LEU A 157 3.50 9.64 1.98
CA LEU A 157 2.46 9.43 2.98
C LEU A 157 2.61 8.08 3.70
N GLY A 158 3.16 7.07 3.03
CA GLY A 158 3.20 5.70 3.54
C GLY A 158 1.86 4.98 3.42
N LEU A 159 1.83 3.68 3.74
CA LEU A 159 0.68 2.80 3.44
C LEU A 159 -0.56 3.11 4.29
N VAL A 160 -0.39 3.42 5.58
CA VAL A 160 -1.51 3.68 6.50
C VAL A 160 -2.20 5.00 6.15
N ARG A 161 -1.44 6.11 6.04
CA ARG A 161 -2.00 7.41 5.68
C ARG A 161 -2.60 7.42 4.29
N SER A 162 -2.00 6.71 3.33
CA SER A 162 -2.57 6.59 1.99
C SER A 162 -3.92 5.90 2.00
N ALA A 163 -4.08 4.80 2.75
CA ALA A 163 -5.39 4.15 2.91
C ALA A 163 -6.43 5.12 3.48
N ILE A 164 -6.11 5.78 4.60
CA ILE A 164 -7.04 6.70 5.28
C ILE A 164 -7.38 7.90 4.40
N LEU A 165 -6.42 8.45 3.65
CA LEU A 165 -6.65 9.55 2.69
C LEU A 165 -7.69 9.15 1.63
N PHE A 166 -7.54 7.96 1.04
CA PHE A 166 -8.52 7.47 0.06
C PHE A 166 -9.86 7.12 0.72
N GLY A 167 -9.86 6.74 2.00
CA GLY A 167 -11.08 6.64 2.80
C GLY A 167 -11.81 7.97 2.92
N LEU A 168 -11.07 9.06 3.17
CA LEU A 168 -11.61 10.42 3.23
C LEU A 168 -12.12 10.89 1.86
N ILE A 169 -11.45 10.50 0.76
CA ILE A 169 -11.91 10.79 -0.60
C ILE A 169 -13.25 10.09 -0.86
N ASN A 170 -13.40 8.80 -0.54
CA ASN A 170 -14.68 8.08 -0.66
C ASN A 170 -15.79 8.72 0.18
N ALA A 171 -15.50 9.07 1.44
CA ALA A 171 -16.47 9.75 2.29
C ALA A 171 -16.84 11.14 1.74
N GLY A 172 -15.89 11.84 1.12
CA GLY A 172 -16.11 13.09 0.39
C GLY A 172 -17.00 12.92 -0.84
N VAL A 173 -16.78 11.87 -1.64
CA VAL A 173 -17.63 11.53 -2.80
C VAL A 173 -19.04 11.14 -2.34
N ALA A 174 -19.16 10.38 -1.25
CA ALA A 174 -20.44 10.02 -0.63
C ALA A 174 -21.21 11.28 -0.17
N LEU A 175 -20.52 12.17 0.56
CA LEU A 175 -21.08 13.45 1.02
C LEU A 175 -21.52 14.32 -0.17
N TRP A 176 -20.67 14.45 -1.18
CA TRP A 176 -20.97 15.19 -2.42
C TRP A 176 -22.22 14.62 -3.10
N SER A 177 -22.34 13.29 -3.18
CA SER A 177 -23.49 12.61 -3.77
C SER A 177 -24.80 12.93 -3.05
N THR A 178 -24.78 13.20 -1.74
CA THR A 178 -25.97 13.66 -1.00
C THR A 178 -26.51 15.00 -1.51
N PHE A 179 -25.65 15.88 -1.99
CA PHE A 179 -26.03 17.17 -2.55
C PHE A 179 -26.53 17.02 -3.99
N LEU A 180 -25.84 16.21 -4.79
CA LEU A 180 -26.15 16.00 -6.21
C LEU A 180 -27.51 15.32 -6.40
N PHE A 181 -27.83 14.34 -5.55
CA PHE A 181 -29.05 13.54 -5.65
C PHE A 181 -30.09 13.86 -4.57
N ARG A 182 -30.07 15.08 -4.00
CA ARG A 182 -30.96 15.51 -2.89
C ARG A 182 -32.45 15.16 -3.06
N ARG A 183 -32.96 15.15 -4.29
CA ARG A 183 -34.38 14.87 -4.61
C ARG A 183 -34.74 13.37 -4.62
N HIS A 184 -33.74 12.50 -4.72
CA HIS A 184 -33.91 11.03 -4.76
C HIS A 184 -33.58 10.38 -3.41
N LEU A 185 -33.35 11.19 -2.37
CA LEU A 185 -32.95 10.74 -1.05
C LEU A 185 -34.14 10.79 -0.08
N PRO A 186 -34.48 9.67 0.59
CA PRO A 186 -35.56 9.66 1.56
C PRO A 186 -35.24 10.51 2.80
N SER A 187 -33.98 10.57 3.23
CA SER A 187 -33.55 11.32 4.42
C SER A 187 -32.13 11.93 4.26
N PRO A 188 -31.99 13.07 3.55
CA PRO A 188 -30.69 13.65 3.24
C PRO A 188 -29.90 14.10 4.49
N LEU A 189 -30.57 14.52 5.56
CA LEU A 189 -29.92 14.93 6.80
C LEU A 189 -29.23 13.76 7.51
N ILE A 190 -29.90 12.60 7.61
CA ILE A 190 -29.35 11.40 8.25
C ILE A 190 -28.11 10.93 7.49
N GLN A 191 -28.15 10.93 6.16
CA GLN A 191 -26.99 10.52 5.36
C GLN A 191 -25.82 11.49 5.46
N ARG A 192 -26.09 12.79 5.52
CA ARG A 192 -25.02 13.79 5.75
C ARG A 192 -24.40 13.63 7.13
N ALA A 193 -25.21 13.36 8.16
CA ALA A 193 -24.71 13.07 9.50
C ALA A 193 -23.83 11.80 9.50
N ALA A 194 -24.25 10.74 8.79
CA ALA A 194 -23.43 9.54 8.62
C ALA A 194 -22.11 9.83 7.89
N CYS A 195 -22.14 10.60 6.80
CA CYS A 195 -20.92 11.02 6.11
C CYS A 195 -19.99 11.82 7.03
N ALA A 196 -20.52 12.78 7.78
CA ALA A 196 -19.75 13.59 8.71
C ALA A 196 -19.12 12.73 9.83
N ALA A 197 -19.87 11.77 10.37
CA ALA A 197 -19.36 10.84 11.37
C ALA A 197 -18.19 10.00 10.81
N VAL A 198 -18.33 9.46 9.60
CA VAL A 198 -17.26 8.68 8.94
C VAL A 198 -16.02 9.54 8.67
N VAL A 199 -16.21 10.78 8.19
CA VAL A 199 -15.11 11.74 8.00
C VAL A 199 -14.39 12.02 9.31
N LEU A 200 -15.13 12.23 10.41
CA LEU A 200 -14.53 12.45 11.74
C LEU A 200 -13.72 11.24 12.21
N VAL A 201 -14.24 10.02 12.03
CA VAL A 201 -13.54 8.78 12.41
C VAL A 201 -12.25 8.62 11.59
N LEU A 202 -12.31 8.82 10.27
CA LEU A 202 -11.15 8.73 9.39
C LEU A 202 -10.13 9.85 9.67
N ALA A 203 -10.58 11.07 9.95
CA ALA A 203 -9.70 12.18 10.33
C ALA A 203 -9.00 11.92 11.68
N GLY A 204 -9.72 11.34 12.64
CA GLY A 204 -9.13 10.86 13.89
C GLY A 204 -8.07 9.79 13.64
N GLY A 205 -8.36 8.82 12.75
CA GLY A 205 -7.39 7.81 12.30
C GLY A 205 -6.14 8.43 11.67
N MET A 206 -6.30 9.46 10.82
CA MET A 206 -5.19 10.17 10.18
C MET A 206 -4.27 10.85 11.20
N ALA A 207 -4.85 11.44 12.25
CA ALA A 207 -4.07 12.10 13.31
C ALA A 207 -3.22 11.11 14.13
N VAL A 208 -3.65 9.85 14.24
CA VAL A 208 -2.97 8.80 15.01
C VAL A 208 -2.14 7.85 14.11
N ALA A 209 -2.19 8.04 12.78
CA ALA A 209 -1.60 7.12 11.80
C ALA A 209 -0.07 6.92 11.98
N ASP A 210 0.67 7.97 12.35
CA ASP A 210 2.12 7.86 12.60
C ASP A 210 2.39 6.94 13.79
N HIS A 211 1.67 7.14 14.90
CA HIS A 211 1.84 6.33 16.09
C HIS A 211 1.50 4.86 15.83
N ILE A 212 0.46 4.59 15.03
CA ILE A 212 0.10 3.22 14.60
C ILE A 212 1.25 2.59 13.81
N THR A 213 1.79 3.33 12.84
CA THR A 213 2.88 2.85 11.98
C THR A 213 4.13 2.56 12.80
N ASP A 214 4.53 3.47 13.68
CA ASP A 214 5.72 3.31 14.53
C ASP A 214 5.58 2.15 15.53
N THR A 215 4.38 1.96 16.09
CA THR A 215 4.12 0.85 17.03
C THR A 215 4.13 -0.49 16.31
N ALA A 216 3.51 -0.57 15.14
CA ALA A 216 3.51 -1.78 14.33
C ALA A 216 4.92 -2.11 13.84
N ASP A 217 5.68 -1.11 13.36
CA ASP A 217 7.08 -1.28 12.98
C ASP A 217 7.91 -1.81 14.15
N SER A 218 7.77 -1.22 15.35
CA SER A 218 8.53 -1.66 16.53
C SER A 218 8.18 -3.10 16.95
N ALA A 219 6.94 -3.53 16.76
CA ALA A 219 6.49 -4.90 17.07
C ALA A 219 6.98 -5.95 16.05
N LEU A 220 7.38 -5.54 14.84
CA LEU A 220 7.99 -6.43 13.84
C LEU A 220 9.40 -6.86 14.23
N TYR A 221 10.08 -6.10 15.08
CA TYR A 221 11.45 -6.36 15.48
C TYR A 221 11.51 -6.89 16.91
N ALA A 222 12.19 -8.02 17.11
CA ALA A 222 12.35 -8.62 18.44
C ALA A 222 13.28 -7.80 19.37
N ASP A 223 14.11 -6.94 18.78
CA ASP A 223 15.19 -6.22 19.43
C ASP A 223 14.93 -4.71 19.41
N GLU A 224 15.63 -3.95 20.26
CA GLU A 224 15.45 -2.49 20.36
C GLU A 224 15.78 -1.81 19.03
N VAL A 225 14.83 -1.07 18.47
CA VAL A 225 15.04 -0.28 17.25
C VAL A 225 15.84 0.97 17.59
N ILE A 226 17.08 1.06 17.11
CA ILE A 226 17.98 2.20 17.34
C ILE A 226 18.04 3.18 16.16
N LEU A 227 17.58 2.76 14.99
CA LEU A 227 17.42 3.58 13.80
C LEU A 227 16.20 3.07 13.02
N ALA A 228 15.31 3.96 12.61
CA ALA A 228 14.26 3.66 11.64
C ALA A 228 14.10 4.85 10.69
N LYS A 229 14.35 4.63 9.40
CA LYS A 229 14.30 5.68 8.38
C LYS A 229 13.69 5.15 7.10
N THR A 230 12.71 5.88 6.56
CA THR A 230 12.12 5.58 5.24
C THR A 230 12.80 6.43 4.19
N THR A 231 13.29 5.80 3.12
CA THR A 231 13.80 6.45 1.91
C THR A 231 12.82 6.23 0.76
N PRO A 232 12.99 6.91 -0.39
CA PRO A 232 12.22 6.59 -1.59
C PRO A 232 12.43 5.17 -2.12
N TYR A 233 13.47 4.47 -1.65
CA TYR A 233 13.84 3.13 -2.11
C TYR A 233 13.36 2.04 -1.14
N GLN A 234 13.47 2.28 0.17
CA GLN A 234 13.22 1.25 1.19
C GLN A 234 13.07 1.83 2.60
N ARG A 235 12.53 1.01 3.51
CA ARG A 235 12.56 1.24 4.96
C ARG A 235 13.83 0.63 5.52
N ILE A 236 14.71 1.46 6.07
CA ILE A 236 15.96 1.07 6.73
C ILE A 236 15.71 1.02 8.23
N VAL A 237 15.90 -0.15 8.85
CA VAL A 237 15.78 -0.31 10.30
C VAL A 237 17.04 -0.97 10.85
N LEU A 238 17.65 -0.37 11.87
CA LEU A 238 18.74 -0.97 12.63
C LEU A 238 18.24 -1.29 14.03
N THR A 239 18.36 -2.56 14.43
CA THR A 239 18.05 -3.00 15.78
C THR A 239 19.32 -3.36 16.54
N LYS A 240 19.23 -3.31 17.86
CA LYS A 240 20.32 -3.68 18.76
C LYS A 240 19.82 -4.63 19.84
N TRP A 241 20.55 -5.72 20.01
CA TRP A 241 20.42 -6.60 21.16
C TRP A 241 21.79 -6.92 21.75
N LYS A 242 22.08 -6.35 22.92
CA LYS A 242 23.40 -6.43 23.56
C LYS A 242 24.50 -5.89 22.62
N GLN A 243 25.29 -6.79 22.03
CA GLN A 243 26.38 -6.50 21.09
C GLN A 243 26.06 -6.94 19.65
N ASP A 244 24.82 -7.40 19.41
CA ASP A 244 24.32 -7.76 18.08
C ASP A 244 23.59 -6.56 17.48
N TYR A 245 24.04 -6.12 16.32
CA TYR A 245 23.38 -5.11 15.50
C TYR A 245 22.82 -5.78 14.26
N ARG A 246 21.54 -5.53 13.97
CA ARG A 246 20.86 -6.15 12.83
C ARG A 246 20.26 -5.09 11.93
N LEU A 247 20.63 -5.13 10.66
CA LEU A 247 20.06 -4.27 9.64
C LEU A 247 18.90 -5.00 8.96
N TYR A 248 17.77 -4.32 8.86
CA TYR A 248 16.61 -4.75 8.09
C TYR A 248 16.31 -3.74 7.00
N LEU A 249 16.04 -4.24 5.80
CA LEU A 249 15.55 -3.45 4.67
C LEU A 249 14.17 -3.99 4.28
N ASN A 250 13.15 -3.14 4.37
CA ASN A 250 11.75 -3.54 4.21
C ASN A 250 11.38 -4.77 5.07
N SER A 251 11.78 -4.75 6.34
CA SER A 251 11.58 -5.84 7.32
C SER A 251 12.33 -7.14 7.05
N HIS A 252 13.12 -7.24 5.96
CA HIS A 252 13.98 -8.39 5.70
C HIS A 252 15.37 -8.18 6.31
N LEU A 253 15.81 -9.14 7.13
CA LEU A 253 17.16 -9.13 7.72
C LEU A 253 18.21 -9.18 6.62
N GLN A 254 19.10 -8.19 6.59
CA GLN A 254 20.23 -8.13 5.66
C GLN A 254 21.51 -8.66 6.29
N PHE A 255 21.80 -8.26 7.53
CA PHE A 255 22.94 -8.78 8.27
C PHE A 255 22.69 -8.75 9.78
N SER A 256 23.36 -9.65 10.50
CA SER A 256 23.64 -9.54 11.94
C SER A 256 25.14 -9.36 12.14
N SER A 257 25.54 -8.44 13.01
CA SER A 257 26.96 -8.20 13.30
C SER A 257 27.68 -9.42 13.90
N ARG A 258 26.94 -10.46 14.32
CA ARG A 258 27.51 -11.69 14.86
C ARG A 258 27.95 -12.68 13.79
N ASP A 259 27.31 -12.68 12.62
CA ASP A 259 27.50 -13.72 11.61
C ASP A 259 27.67 -13.20 10.18
N GLU A 260 27.60 -11.88 9.97
CA GLU A 260 27.80 -11.25 8.66
C GLU A 260 29.09 -11.66 7.96
N TYR A 261 30.15 -11.96 8.73
CA TYR A 261 31.42 -12.45 8.20
C TYR A 261 31.23 -13.70 7.33
N ARG A 262 30.29 -14.59 7.67
CA ARG A 262 30.02 -15.83 6.90
C ARG A 262 29.56 -15.51 5.49
N TYR A 263 28.74 -14.46 5.33
CA TYR A 263 28.27 -14.01 4.03
C TYR A 263 29.35 -13.23 3.29
N HIS A 264 29.95 -12.22 3.92
CA HIS A 264 30.91 -11.33 3.24
C HIS A 264 32.22 -12.02 2.89
N GLU A 265 32.76 -12.88 3.74
CA GLU A 265 33.97 -13.67 3.43
C GLU A 265 33.72 -14.62 2.26
N SER A 266 32.57 -15.31 2.25
CA SER A 266 32.19 -16.24 1.18
C SER A 266 31.88 -15.51 -0.14
N LEU A 267 31.36 -14.30 -0.07
CA LEU A 267 31.09 -13.46 -1.24
C LEU A 267 32.39 -12.93 -1.87
N VAL A 268 33.35 -12.50 -1.04
CA VAL A 268 34.52 -11.75 -1.49
C VAL A 268 35.73 -12.65 -1.76
N HIS A 269 36.10 -13.52 -0.83
CA HIS A 269 37.40 -14.20 -0.89
C HIS A 269 37.55 -15.19 -2.04
N PRO A 270 36.55 -16.05 -2.35
CA PRO A 270 36.65 -16.96 -3.49
C PRO A 270 36.85 -16.22 -4.82
N GLY A 271 36.15 -15.10 -5.01
CA GLY A 271 36.25 -14.27 -6.21
C GLY A 271 37.63 -13.63 -6.34
N LEU A 272 38.08 -12.88 -5.32
CA LEU A 272 39.36 -12.18 -5.38
C LEU A 272 40.57 -13.11 -5.37
N ALA A 273 40.52 -14.23 -4.66
CA ALA A 273 41.62 -15.20 -4.65
C ALA A 273 41.81 -15.89 -6.00
N SER A 274 40.76 -15.96 -6.83
CA SER A 274 40.82 -16.57 -8.17
C SER A 274 41.43 -15.65 -9.24
N VAL A 275 41.55 -14.35 -8.97
CA VAL A 275 42.05 -13.36 -9.93
C VAL A 275 43.46 -12.92 -9.55
N THR A 276 44.44 -13.29 -10.37
CA THR A 276 45.83 -12.87 -10.18
C THR A 276 46.00 -11.39 -10.55
N GLY A 277 46.53 -10.59 -9.61
CA GLY A 277 46.83 -9.18 -9.86
C GLY A 277 45.60 -8.27 -10.00
N ALA A 278 44.48 -8.59 -9.32
CA ALA A 278 43.32 -7.71 -9.26
C ALA A 278 43.70 -6.34 -8.66
N ARG A 279 43.49 -5.26 -9.43
CA ARG A 279 43.81 -3.87 -9.04
C ARG A 279 42.58 -2.99 -8.84
N ARG A 280 41.49 -3.28 -9.54
CA ARG A 280 40.26 -2.48 -9.50
C ARG A 280 39.08 -3.39 -9.31
N ALA A 281 38.15 -2.99 -8.45
CA ALA A 281 36.94 -3.73 -8.20
C ALA A 281 35.71 -2.81 -8.19
N LEU A 282 34.57 -3.36 -8.61
CA LEU A 282 33.27 -2.71 -8.61
C LEU A 282 32.32 -3.54 -7.75
N VAL A 283 31.67 -2.89 -6.79
CA VAL A 283 30.62 -3.47 -5.95
C VAL A 283 29.30 -2.80 -6.34
N LEU A 284 28.33 -3.61 -6.74
CA LEU A 284 26.97 -3.17 -7.11
C LEU A 284 26.01 -3.57 -5.97
N GLY A 285 25.43 -2.58 -5.30
CA GLY A 285 24.80 -2.75 -3.99
C GLY A 285 25.84 -2.74 -2.86
N GLY A 286 25.53 -3.37 -1.73
CA GLY A 286 26.47 -3.48 -0.59
C GLY A 286 26.74 -2.15 0.12
N GLY A 287 25.76 -1.24 0.12
CA GLY A 287 25.86 0.08 0.76
C GLY A 287 26.13 0.06 2.27
N ASP A 288 26.03 -1.09 2.92
CA ASP A 288 26.50 -1.34 4.30
C ASP A 288 28.03 -1.36 4.44
N GLY A 289 28.77 -1.53 3.34
CA GLY A 289 30.23 -1.47 3.29
C GLY A 289 30.96 -2.71 3.83
N LEU A 290 30.26 -3.75 4.30
CA LEU A 290 30.88 -4.94 4.88
C LEU A 290 31.62 -5.78 3.83
N ALA A 291 31.09 -5.86 2.61
CA ALA A 291 31.81 -6.46 1.49
C ALA A 291 33.10 -5.69 1.16
N VAL A 292 33.05 -4.35 1.17
CA VAL A 292 34.23 -3.50 0.92
C VAL A 292 35.28 -3.68 2.00
N ARG A 293 34.88 -3.82 3.27
CA ARG A 293 35.77 -4.15 4.39
C ARG A 293 36.60 -5.41 4.12
N GLU A 294 35.98 -6.46 3.59
CA GLU A 294 36.67 -7.70 3.24
C GLU A 294 37.61 -7.52 2.03
N MET A 295 37.21 -6.74 1.04
CA MET A 295 38.03 -6.45 -0.13
C MET A 295 39.28 -5.63 0.23
N LEU A 296 39.19 -4.71 1.19
CA LEU A 296 40.31 -3.91 1.67
C LEU A 296 41.42 -4.75 2.34
N LYS A 297 41.18 -6.03 2.66
CA LYS A 297 42.21 -6.97 3.12
C LYS A 297 43.20 -7.38 2.02
N TYR A 298 42.91 -7.08 0.75
CA TYR A 298 43.78 -7.42 -0.39
C TYR A 298 44.67 -6.23 -0.78
N PRO A 299 45.98 -6.24 -0.47
CA PRO A 299 46.86 -5.10 -0.72
C PRO A 299 47.10 -4.81 -2.21
N GLY A 300 46.76 -5.74 -3.10
CA GLY A 300 46.87 -5.55 -4.55
C GLY A 300 45.76 -4.67 -5.15
N LEU A 301 44.65 -4.46 -4.43
CA LEU A 301 43.57 -3.58 -4.89
C LEU A 301 43.95 -2.11 -4.71
N GLU A 302 44.04 -1.39 -5.82
CA GLU A 302 44.35 0.03 -5.90
C GLU A 302 43.07 0.90 -5.83
N SER A 303 41.92 0.38 -6.27
CA SER A 303 40.65 1.11 -6.28
C SER A 303 39.44 0.19 -6.12
N ILE A 304 38.48 0.61 -5.29
CA ILE A 304 37.19 -0.05 -5.11
C ILE A 304 36.10 1.00 -5.35
N THR A 305 35.23 0.74 -6.32
CA THR A 305 34.05 1.57 -6.57
C THR A 305 32.82 0.87 -6.00
N LEU A 306 32.15 1.51 -5.05
CA LEU A 306 30.87 1.05 -4.49
C LEU A 306 29.74 1.86 -5.11
N VAL A 307 28.76 1.19 -5.71
CA VAL A 307 27.57 1.83 -6.30
C VAL A 307 26.33 1.24 -5.65
N ASP A 308 25.68 2.03 -4.81
CA ASP A 308 24.38 1.69 -4.22
C ASP A 308 23.29 2.65 -4.74
N LEU A 309 22.08 2.12 -4.91
CA LEU A 309 20.94 2.89 -5.39
C LEU A 309 20.40 3.83 -4.29
N ASP A 310 20.43 3.40 -3.03
CA ASP A 310 19.94 4.18 -1.91
C ASP A 310 21.07 4.98 -1.27
N PRO A 311 21.16 6.31 -1.48
CA PRO A 311 22.24 7.12 -0.95
C PRO A 311 22.20 7.22 0.57
N GLU A 312 21.10 6.84 1.22
CA GLU A 312 21.05 6.78 2.67
C GLU A 312 21.88 5.63 3.23
N MET A 313 21.96 4.49 2.53
CA MET A 313 22.78 3.36 2.94
C MET A 313 24.24 3.77 3.08
N THR A 314 24.80 4.37 2.03
CA THR A 314 26.21 4.77 2.05
C THR A 314 26.51 5.92 3.02
N ARG A 315 25.56 6.85 3.24
CA ARG A 315 25.72 7.91 4.26
C ARG A 315 25.67 7.40 5.69
N GLN A 316 24.78 6.45 5.99
CA GLN A 316 24.60 5.94 7.34
C GLN A 316 25.82 5.13 7.81
N PHE A 317 26.51 4.47 6.89
CA PHE A 317 27.67 3.62 7.16
C PHE A 317 29.01 4.23 6.73
N SER A 318 29.03 5.51 6.33
CA SER A 318 30.29 6.25 6.12
C SER A 318 30.87 6.75 7.45
N THR A 319 32.17 6.50 7.66
CA THR A 319 32.99 7.15 8.70
C THR A 319 33.50 8.51 8.28
#